data_AF-A0A2N3F756-F1
#
_entry.id   AF-A0A2N3F756-F1
#
_cell.length_a   1.000
_cell.length_b   1.000
_cell.length_c   1.000
_cell.angle_alpha   90.00
_cell.angle_beta   90.00
_cell.angle_gamma   90.00
#
_symmetry.space_group_name_H-M   'P 1'
#
loop_
_entity.id
_entity.type
_entity.pdbx_description
1 polymer ?
#
loop_
_entity_poly.entity_id
_entity_poly.type
_entity_poly.pdbx_seq_one_letter_code
_entity_poly.pdbx_strand_id
1 'polypeptide(L)'
;MSSRFPPRLPGSPVLRDYVFHDFTRSFCSKCHELCDAKIIIKNGSAFLLKNCLTHGEEIEVFEEDASYLLERQRYDKPGNRIRSDTVVERGCPYDCGLCPDHEQHTCIGLIEITTHCDLGCPVCYADSGAGEHLSLQQIEAMMDFYKAREGGRPEILQIGGGEPTTHPDIVEILRMAKNKKFKYVMLNTNGLRIARDKPFAELLASLTPGFEVYLQFDGVTDRTYKKLRGAKLWDTKLHAIENLGNARVPITLVATITRGVNDGQIGDIVKFGLATDYVRGVNFQPIAFFGRTNIADVKNRTTLSGIRREIERQTGGLFLREDIIPLPCDIDRVAVTYAVKRDDVFVPVVRKIRLEGYLELIDNTMDFRAEDLVRNALAASITKGMVCDCFKLRDEISEILPEGYLTWSSKQRAEFIDTNTFRITISSFIDRYNFDAKSMRKECVHVITPDLKRIPFSAYNMVHRSRQ
;
A
#
# COMPACT_ATOMS: atom_id res chain seq x y z
N MET A 1 -29.21 -8.52 -25.10
CA MET A 1 -30.01 -7.68 -26.03
C MET A 1 -29.04 -6.94 -26.94
N SER A 2 -29.12 -7.20 -28.25
CA SER A 2 -28.25 -6.59 -29.27
C SER A 2 -28.47 -5.07 -29.33
N SER A 3 -27.40 -4.28 -29.19
CA SER A 3 -27.45 -2.83 -29.33
C SER A 3 -27.81 -2.44 -30.77
N ARG A 4 -29.07 -2.04 -30.97
CA ARG A 4 -29.53 -1.41 -32.22
C ARG A 4 -29.10 0.05 -32.22
N PHE A 5 -27.88 0.32 -32.66
CA PHE A 5 -27.55 1.66 -33.15
C PHE A 5 -28.12 1.80 -34.57
N PRO A 6 -28.81 2.91 -34.90
CA PRO A 6 -29.31 3.13 -36.25
C PRO A 6 -28.15 3.19 -37.27
N PRO A 7 -28.38 2.80 -38.54
CA PRO A 7 -27.36 2.88 -39.58
C PRO A 7 -26.86 4.32 -39.74
N ARG A 8 -25.54 4.51 -39.74
CA ARG A 8 -24.90 5.84 -39.83
C ARG A 8 -25.21 6.50 -41.18
N LEU A 9 -25.56 7.78 -41.15
CA LEU A 9 -25.72 8.61 -42.35
C LEU A 9 -24.35 8.78 -43.05
N PRO A 10 -24.29 8.68 -44.40
CA PRO A 10 -23.05 8.94 -45.15
C PRO A 10 -22.54 10.36 -44.87
N GLY A 11 -21.25 10.49 -44.53
CA GLY A 11 -20.62 11.77 -44.17
C GLY A 11 -20.53 12.08 -42.67
N SER A 12 -21.00 11.17 -41.79
CA SER A 12 -20.83 11.34 -40.34
C SER A 12 -19.34 11.27 -39.94
N PRO A 13 -18.85 12.14 -39.02
CA PRO A 13 -17.48 12.07 -38.53
C PRO A 13 -17.15 10.68 -37.97
N VAL A 14 -15.99 10.14 -38.34
CA VAL A 14 -15.47 8.90 -37.73
C VAL A 14 -14.98 9.25 -36.32
N LEU A 15 -15.84 9.02 -35.33
CA LEU A 15 -15.48 9.17 -33.91
C LEU A 15 -14.49 8.08 -33.49
N ARG A 16 -13.58 8.44 -32.58
CA ARG A 16 -12.74 7.45 -31.88
C ARG A 16 -13.63 6.57 -30.99
N ASP A 17 -13.19 5.34 -30.75
CA ASP A 17 -13.91 4.39 -29.89
C ASP A 17 -13.51 4.51 -28.39
N TYR A 18 -12.91 5.63 -28.01
CA TYR A 18 -12.48 5.96 -26.65
C TYR A 18 -12.56 7.47 -26.39
N VAL A 19 -12.60 7.84 -25.11
CA VAL A 19 -12.48 9.23 -24.62
C VAL A 19 -11.03 9.48 -24.20
N PHE A 20 -10.45 10.60 -24.62
CA PHE A 20 -9.15 11.06 -24.13
C PHE A 20 -9.35 11.75 -22.77
N HIS A 21 -8.74 11.21 -21.72
CA HIS A 21 -8.88 11.73 -20.36
C HIS A 21 -7.70 12.62 -19.97
N ASP A 22 -6.46 12.12 -20.14
CA ASP A 22 -5.25 12.86 -19.74
C ASP A 22 -4.02 12.44 -20.55
N PHE A 23 -2.92 13.17 -20.40
CA PHE A 23 -1.62 12.91 -21.00
C PHE A 23 -0.56 12.64 -19.93
N THR A 24 0.34 11.68 -20.19
CA THR A 24 1.44 11.35 -19.29
C THR A 24 2.64 10.80 -20.06
N ARG A 25 3.73 10.50 -19.35
CA ARG A 25 4.87 9.72 -19.84
C ARG A 25 4.76 8.30 -19.29
N SER A 26 5.09 7.31 -20.11
CA SER A 26 5.09 5.90 -19.74
C SER A 26 6.29 5.16 -20.31
N PHE A 27 6.50 3.92 -19.89
CA PHE A 27 7.53 3.06 -20.46
C PHE A 27 6.96 2.19 -21.57
N CYS A 28 7.71 2.07 -22.66
CA CYS A 28 7.46 1.04 -23.66
C CYS A 28 7.71 -0.34 -23.03
N SER A 29 6.75 -1.25 -23.16
CA SER A 29 6.85 -2.61 -22.61
C SER A 29 8.01 -3.44 -23.18
N LYS A 30 8.55 -3.06 -24.34
CA LYS A 30 9.57 -3.80 -25.11
C LYS A 30 10.99 -3.25 -24.94
N CYS A 31 11.24 -1.96 -25.28
CA CYS A 31 12.58 -1.37 -25.14
C CYS A 31 12.85 -0.77 -23.76
N HIS A 32 11.82 -0.56 -22.93
CA HIS A 32 11.94 0.13 -21.65
C HIS A 32 12.42 1.58 -21.75
N GLU A 33 12.24 2.20 -22.92
CA GLU A 33 12.43 3.64 -23.08
C GLU A 33 11.15 4.40 -22.70
N LEU A 34 11.30 5.60 -22.16
CA LEU A 34 10.18 6.49 -21.93
C LEU A 34 9.56 6.95 -23.25
N CYS A 35 8.23 6.97 -23.26
CA CYS A 35 7.41 7.37 -24.39
C CYS A 35 6.21 8.19 -23.93
N ASP A 36 5.60 8.91 -24.87
CA ASP A 36 4.36 9.62 -24.61
C ASP A 36 3.20 8.64 -24.51
N ALA A 37 2.30 8.91 -23.57
CA ALA A 37 1.12 8.09 -23.33
C ALA A 37 -0.10 8.96 -23.06
N LYS A 38 -1.26 8.41 -23.41
CA LYS A 38 -2.57 8.99 -23.10
C LYS A 38 -3.27 8.08 -22.11
N ILE A 39 -3.90 8.66 -21.10
CA ILE A 39 -4.90 7.97 -20.32
C ILE A 39 -6.22 8.10 -21.09
N ILE A 40 -6.77 6.96 -21.52
CA ILE A 40 -8.01 6.88 -22.28
C ILE A 40 -9.06 6.08 -21.54
N ILE A 41 -10.33 6.45 -21.69
CA ILE A 41 -11.47 5.72 -21.15
C ILE A 41 -12.18 4.99 -22.28
N LYS A 42 -12.33 3.67 -22.14
CA LYS A 42 -12.94 2.79 -23.14
C LYS A 42 -13.72 1.68 -22.43
N ASN A 43 -14.99 1.50 -22.79
CA ASN A 43 -15.86 0.45 -22.25
C ASN A 43 -15.93 0.40 -20.70
N GLY A 44 -15.87 1.56 -20.03
CA GLY A 44 -15.92 1.65 -18.57
C GLY A 44 -14.60 1.41 -17.85
N SER A 45 -13.51 1.14 -18.56
CA SER A 45 -12.16 0.97 -18.00
C SER A 45 -11.21 2.07 -18.50
N ALA A 46 -10.11 2.29 -17.78
CA ALA A 46 -9.06 3.22 -18.16
C ALA A 46 -7.82 2.47 -18.66
N PHE A 47 -7.20 2.98 -19.72
CA PHE A 47 -6.03 2.38 -20.36
C PHE A 47 -4.95 3.44 -20.58
N LEU A 48 -3.69 2.99 -20.58
CA LEU A 48 -2.57 3.74 -21.12
C LEU A 48 -2.42 3.40 -22.59
N LEU A 49 -2.68 4.37 -23.46
CA LEU A 49 -2.36 4.31 -24.88
C LEU A 49 -0.99 4.94 -25.10
N LYS A 50 0.03 4.10 -25.21
CA LYS A 50 1.44 4.51 -25.28
C LYS A 50 1.91 4.50 -26.73
N ASN A 51 2.80 5.44 -27.08
CA ASN A 51 3.34 5.56 -28.43
C ASN A 51 4.87 5.54 -28.41
N CYS A 52 5.46 4.37 -28.63
CA CYS A 52 6.91 4.21 -28.73
C CYS A 52 7.38 4.47 -30.16
N LEU A 53 8.40 5.32 -30.34
CA LEU A 53 8.96 5.63 -31.66
C LEU A 53 9.54 4.40 -32.38
N THR A 54 9.97 3.38 -31.63
CA THR A 54 10.55 2.14 -32.19
C THR A 54 9.50 1.04 -32.35
N HIS A 55 8.56 0.92 -31.41
CA HIS A 55 7.67 -0.24 -31.30
C HIS A 55 6.20 0.04 -31.62
N GLY A 56 5.87 1.30 -31.91
CA GLY A 56 4.52 1.74 -32.23
C GLY A 56 3.61 1.87 -31.02
N GLU A 57 2.31 1.79 -31.28
CA GLU A 57 1.25 1.93 -30.29
C GLU A 57 1.09 0.66 -29.46
N GLU A 58 0.93 0.81 -28.15
CA GLU A 58 0.51 -0.25 -27.24
C GLU A 58 -0.55 0.26 -26.27
N ILE A 59 -1.48 -0.63 -25.91
CA ILE A 59 -2.55 -0.35 -24.97
C ILE A 59 -2.42 -1.26 -23.76
N GLU A 60 -2.31 -0.67 -22.57
CA GLU A 60 -2.17 -1.40 -21.31
C GLU A 60 -3.28 -0.98 -20.34
N VAL A 61 -3.78 -1.93 -19.55
CA VAL A 61 -4.80 -1.63 -18.52
C VAL A 61 -4.19 -0.73 -17.46
N PHE A 62 -4.83 0.43 -17.24
CA PHE A 62 -4.45 1.37 -16.18
C PHE A 62 -5.33 1.16 -14.94
N GLU A 63 -6.65 1.15 -15.12
CA GLU A 63 -7.63 0.84 -14.09
C GLU A 63 -8.81 0.07 -14.70
N GLU A 64 -9.29 -0.96 -14.01
CA GLU A 64 -10.45 -1.74 -14.46
C GLU A 64 -11.76 -0.96 -14.35
N ASP A 65 -11.87 -0.03 -13.41
CA ASP A 65 -13.03 0.86 -13.23
C ASP A 65 -12.65 2.32 -13.45
N ALA A 66 -13.11 2.88 -14.58
CA ALA A 66 -12.85 4.28 -14.91
C ALA A 66 -13.59 5.25 -13.98
N SER A 67 -14.69 4.86 -13.32
CA SER A 67 -15.38 5.79 -12.41
C SER A 67 -14.50 6.12 -11.20
N TYR A 68 -13.76 5.14 -10.68
CA TYR A 68 -12.80 5.37 -9.60
C TYR A 68 -11.68 6.33 -9.99
N LEU A 69 -11.13 6.20 -11.20
CA LEU A 69 -10.12 7.13 -11.73
C LEU A 69 -10.62 8.58 -11.73
N LEU A 70 -11.90 8.79 -12.06
CA LEU A 70 -12.51 10.12 -12.13
C LEU A 70 -12.86 10.66 -10.73
N GLU A 71 -13.39 9.80 -9.86
CA GLU A 71 -13.83 10.18 -8.51
C GLU A 71 -12.66 10.48 -7.58
N ARG A 72 -11.53 9.77 -7.73
CA ARG A 72 -10.41 9.89 -6.79
C ARG A 72 -9.80 11.28 -6.69
N GLN A 73 -9.93 12.09 -7.74
CA GLN A 73 -9.42 13.48 -7.74
C GLN A 73 -10.13 14.36 -6.70
N ARG A 74 -11.33 13.99 -6.23
CA ARG A 74 -12.03 14.70 -5.14
C ARG A 74 -11.34 14.59 -3.79
N TYR A 75 -10.49 13.59 -3.62
CA TYR A 75 -9.75 13.32 -2.40
C TYR A 75 -8.33 13.90 -2.44
N ASP A 76 -7.90 14.50 -3.56
CA ASP A 76 -6.54 14.99 -3.68
C ASP A 76 -6.30 16.17 -2.74
N LYS A 77 -5.14 16.16 -2.07
CA LYS A 77 -4.70 17.28 -1.23
C LYS A 77 -3.21 17.55 -1.44
N PRO A 78 -2.74 18.76 -1.08
CA PRO A 78 -1.33 19.10 -1.16
C PRO A 78 -0.44 18.10 -0.39
N GLY A 79 0.63 17.65 -1.06
CA GLY A 79 1.65 16.81 -0.43
C GLY A 79 2.53 17.59 0.54
N ASN A 80 3.26 16.87 1.39
CA ASN A 80 4.22 17.49 2.30
C ASN A 80 5.45 17.95 1.51
N ARG A 81 5.99 19.13 1.87
CA ARG A 81 7.26 19.59 1.31
C ARG A 81 8.38 18.62 1.68
N ILE A 82 9.21 18.29 0.70
CA ILE A 82 10.36 17.41 0.88
C ILE A 82 11.66 18.19 0.92
N ARG A 83 12.66 17.61 1.58
CA ARG A 83 14.08 17.95 1.36
C ARG A 83 14.57 17.05 0.24
N SER A 84 15.11 17.58 -0.85
CA SER A 84 15.59 16.72 -1.93
C SER A 84 16.91 16.03 -1.59
N ASP A 85 17.14 14.80 -2.07
CA ASP A 85 18.44 14.12 -1.93
C ASP A 85 19.25 14.15 -3.25
N THR A 86 18.60 14.44 -4.38
CA THR A 86 19.21 14.57 -5.72
C THR A 86 18.75 15.84 -6.45
N VAL A 87 19.32 16.11 -7.63
CA VAL A 87 18.89 17.16 -8.58
C VAL A 87 18.13 16.55 -9.76
N VAL A 88 17.47 17.37 -10.59
CA VAL A 88 16.84 16.92 -11.85
C VAL A 88 17.80 17.18 -13.02
N GLU A 89 18.17 16.13 -13.75
CA GLU A 89 19.05 16.20 -14.93
C GLU A 89 18.44 15.49 -16.15
N ARG A 90 18.00 14.24 -15.99
CA ARG A 90 17.39 13.40 -17.04
C ARG A 90 15.86 13.30 -16.94
N GLY A 91 15.29 13.76 -15.83
CA GLY A 91 13.85 13.74 -15.55
C GLY A 91 13.37 12.46 -14.88
N CYS A 92 12.11 12.46 -14.47
CA CYS A 92 11.46 11.31 -13.81
C CYS A 92 11.36 10.10 -14.76
N PRO A 93 11.73 8.87 -14.33
CA PRO A 93 12.18 8.46 -12.99
C PRO A 93 13.72 8.25 -12.88
N TYR A 94 14.52 8.84 -13.77
CA TYR A 94 15.95 8.53 -13.89
C TYR A 94 16.84 9.22 -12.85
N ASP A 95 16.35 10.26 -12.18
CA ASP A 95 17.12 11.02 -11.18
C ASP A 95 16.58 10.83 -9.76
N CYS A 96 15.86 9.72 -9.52
CA CYS A 96 15.23 9.48 -8.22
C CYS A 96 16.26 9.35 -7.08
N GLY A 97 15.83 9.87 -5.94
CA GLY A 97 16.55 10.17 -4.71
C GLY A 97 15.78 11.27 -3.97
N LEU A 98 14.45 11.23 -4.06
CA LEU A 98 13.53 12.35 -3.97
C LEU A 98 14.11 13.64 -4.55
N CYS A 99 14.12 13.74 -5.88
CA CYS A 99 14.50 14.97 -6.58
C CYS A 99 13.45 16.08 -6.40
N PRO A 100 13.75 17.35 -6.79
CA PRO A 100 12.81 18.48 -6.68
C PRO A 100 11.45 18.30 -7.38
N ASP A 101 11.33 17.38 -8.33
CA ASP A 101 10.07 17.05 -9.02
C ASP A 101 9.12 16.18 -8.16
N HIS A 102 9.57 15.64 -7.03
CA HIS A 102 8.74 14.84 -6.15
C HIS A 102 7.77 15.71 -5.32
N GLU A 103 6.52 15.26 -5.29
CA GLU A 103 5.39 16.00 -4.71
C GLU A 103 4.89 15.37 -3.39
N GLN A 104 5.63 14.40 -2.84
CA GLN A 104 5.26 13.73 -1.60
C GLN A 104 6.46 13.30 -0.75
N HIS A 105 6.32 13.43 0.57
CA HIS A 105 7.28 12.93 1.54
C HIS A 105 7.19 11.40 1.75
N THR A 106 8.07 10.87 2.59
CA THR A 106 8.08 9.44 2.91
C THR A 106 7.06 9.12 4.00
N CYS A 107 5.96 8.47 3.62
CA CYS A 107 5.04 7.88 4.59
C CYS A 107 5.60 6.56 5.14
N ILE A 108 6.17 5.73 4.26
CA ILE A 108 6.82 4.46 4.62
C ILE A 108 8.24 4.45 4.10
N GLY A 109 9.22 4.41 5.00
CA GLY A 109 10.61 4.13 4.68
C GLY A 109 10.89 2.64 4.81
N LEU A 110 11.27 1.98 3.72
CA LEU A 110 11.68 0.57 3.70
C LEU A 110 13.21 0.48 3.68
N ILE A 111 13.79 -0.19 4.66
CA ILE A 111 15.20 -0.60 4.64
C ILE A 111 15.27 -2.08 4.29
N GLU A 112 15.84 -2.40 3.13
CA GLU A 112 16.20 -3.77 2.76
C GLU A 112 17.51 -4.16 3.47
N ILE A 113 17.40 -4.78 4.65
CA ILE A 113 18.57 -5.12 5.49
C ILE A 113 19.35 -6.33 4.96
N THR A 114 18.76 -7.08 4.04
CA THR A 114 19.38 -8.25 3.44
C THR A 114 18.79 -8.56 2.07
N THR A 115 19.59 -9.16 1.19
CA THR A 115 19.11 -9.77 -0.06
C THR A 115 19.02 -11.30 0.04
N HIS A 116 19.42 -11.87 1.18
CA HIS A 116 19.24 -13.29 1.49
C HIS A 116 17.77 -13.60 1.74
N CYS A 117 17.27 -14.71 1.20
CA CYS A 117 15.93 -15.22 1.46
C CYS A 117 15.92 -16.75 1.49
N ASP A 118 15.18 -17.32 2.44
CA ASP A 118 14.95 -18.75 2.59
C ASP A 118 13.79 -19.28 1.71
N LEU A 119 13.29 -18.46 0.77
CA LEU A 119 12.31 -18.82 -0.26
C LEU A 119 12.76 -18.40 -1.67
N GLY A 120 12.42 -19.23 -2.67
CA GLY A 120 12.65 -18.96 -4.09
C GLY A 120 11.37 -18.55 -4.83
N CYS A 121 10.75 -17.43 -4.44
CA CYS A 121 9.41 -17.06 -4.95
C CYS A 121 9.40 -16.75 -6.46
N PRO A 122 8.51 -17.38 -7.26
CA PRO A 122 8.34 -17.06 -8.68
C PRO A 122 8.00 -15.60 -8.99
N VAL A 123 7.30 -14.90 -8.09
CA VAL A 123 6.93 -13.48 -8.25
C VAL A 123 7.77 -12.53 -7.38
N CYS A 124 9.00 -12.92 -7.03
CA CYS A 124 9.88 -12.08 -6.22
C CYS A 124 10.26 -10.81 -6.97
N TYR A 125 9.84 -9.65 -6.46
CA TYR A 125 10.16 -8.35 -7.07
C TYR A 125 11.66 -8.01 -6.95
N ALA A 126 12.33 -8.48 -5.89
CA ALA A 126 13.71 -8.16 -5.57
C ALA A 126 14.73 -9.18 -6.10
N ASP A 127 14.26 -10.28 -6.70
CA ASP A 127 15.09 -11.41 -7.12
C ASP A 127 16.01 -11.97 -6.02
N SER A 128 15.51 -12.03 -4.78
CA SER A 128 16.28 -12.48 -3.62
C SER A 128 16.57 -13.99 -3.64
N GLY A 129 17.69 -14.36 -3.01
CA GLY A 129 18.23 -15.73 -3.00
C GLY A 129 19.32 -15.90 -1.95
N ALA A 130 20.51 -16.38 -2.33
CA ALA A 130 21.61 -16.59 -1.39
C ALA A 130 22.09 -15.29 -0.72
N GLY A 131 22.12 -14.18 -1.45
CA GLY A 131 22.23 -12.79 -0.97
C GLY A 131 23.28 -12.46 0.11
N GLU A 132 23.24 -11.21 0.56
CA GLU A 132 24.13 -10.69 1.61
C GLU A 132 23.33 -9.94 2.68
N HIS A 133 23.95 -9.73 3.84
CA HIS A 133 23.41 -8.94 4.95
C HIS A 133 24.12 -7.59 5.03
N LEU A 134 23.37 -6.50 5.21
CA LEU A 134 23.96 -5.21 5.54
C LEU A 134 24.51 -5.24 6.97
N SER A 135 25.61 -4.54 7.22
CA SER A 135 26.11 -4.41 8.60
C SER A 135 25.20 -3.54 9.45
N LEU A 136 25.21 -3.74 10.77
CA LEU A 136 24.51 -2.88 11.73
C LEU A 136 24.85 -1.40 11.54
N GLN A 137 26.11 -1.08 11.21
CA GLN A 137 26.55 0.30 10.97
C GLN A 137 25.87 0.93 9.74
N GLN A 138 25.75 0.17 8.65
CA GLN A 138 25.04 0.65 7.45
C GLN A 138 23.56 0.87 7.75
N ILE A 139 22.93 -0.08 8.43
CA ILE A 139 21.52 -0.01 8.81
C ILE A 139 21.26 1.19 9.74
N GLU A 140 22.13 1.42 10.72
CA GLU A 140 22.08 2.58 11.61
C GLU A 140 22.17 3.89 10.81
N ALA A 141 23.15 4.01 9.91
CA ALA A 141 23.32 5.20 9.08
C ALA A 141 22.09 5.48 8.21
N MET A 142 21.47 4.44 7.65
CA MET A 142 20.24 4.55 6.86
C MET A 142 19.05 5.01 7.72
N MET A 143 18.89 4.47 8.94
CA MET A 143 17.86 4.93 9.89
C MET A 143 18.05 6.39 10.28
N ASP A 144 19.28 6.82 10.57
CA ASP A 144 19.60 8.19 10.95
C ASP A 144 19.39 9.17 9.79
N PHE A 145 19.80 8.78 8.58
CA PHE A 145 19.51 9.53 7.37
C PHE A 145 18.00 9.71 7.17
N TYR A 146 17.23 8.62 7.23
CA TYR A 146 15.77 8.70 7.06
C TYR A 146 15.13 9.64 8.09
N LYS A 147 15.52 9.53 9.37
CA LYS A 147 15.07 10.44 10.43
C LYS A 147 15.42 11.90 10.12
N ALA A 148 16.66 12.19 9.73
CA ALA A 148 17.11 13.55 9.45
C ALA A 148 16.34 14.19 8.28
N ARG A 149 15.96 13.38 7.29
CA ARG A 149 15.20 13.83 6.12
C ARG A 149 13.73 14.11 6.41
N GLU A 150 13.13 13.39 7.34
CA GLU A 150 11.74 13.60 7.82
C GLU A 150 11.69 14.48 9.09
N GLY A 151 12.62 15.43 9.24
CA GLY A 151 12.59 16.41 10.34
C GLY A 151 12.70 15.80 11.75
N GLY A 152 13.30 14.61 11.87
CA GLY A 152 13.46 13.85 13.10
C GLY A 152 12.24 13.01 13.50
N ARG A 153 11.13 13.09 12.76
CA ARG A 153 9.84 12.46 13.08
C ARG A 153 9.29 11.59 11.93
N PRO A 154 10.04 10.59 11.44
CA PRO A 154 9.53 9.68 10.42
C PRO A 154 8.34 8.89 10.95
N GLU A 155 7.39 8.60 10.07
CA GLU A 155 6.15 7.91 10.44
C GLU A 155 6.34 6.40 10.58
N ILE A 156 6.57 5.72 9.47
CA ILE A 156 6.69 4.26 9.43
C ILE A 156 8.08 3.88 8.95
N LEU A 157 8.73 2.97 9.67
CA LEU A 157 9.91 2.24 9.22
C LEU A 157 9.54 0.78 8.98
N GLN A 158 9.71 0.30 7.75
CA GLN A 158 9.67 -1.10 7.40
C GLN A 158 11.08 -1.69 7.36
N ILE A 159 11.26 -2.81 8.04
CA ILE A 159 12.45 -3.67 7.93
C ILE A 159 12.08 -4.83 7.03
N GLY A 160 12.74 -4.91 5.87
CA GLY A 160 12.47 -5.92 4.84
C GLY A 160 13.74 -6.32 4.08
N GLY A 161 13.58 -6.61 2.78
CA GLY A 161 14.63 -7.15 1.93
C GLY A 161 14.20 -8.49 1.35
N GLY A 162 15.10 -9.48 1.36
CA GLY A 162 14.76 -10.88 1.08
C GLY A 162 13.87 -11.46 2.18
N GLU A 163 14.47 -12.11 3.19
CA GLU A 163 13.78 -12.43 4.45
C GLU A 163 14.55 -11.83 5.62
N PRO A 164 14.09 -10.72 6.22
CA PRO A 164 14.86 -10.03 7.26
C PRO A 164 15.12 -10.90 8.50
N THR A 165 14.27 -11.90 8.78
CA THR A 165 14.45 -12.76 9.95
C THR A 165 15.60 -13.76 9.84
N THR A 166 16.23 -13.90 8.66
CA THR A 166 17.48 -14.65 8.49
C THR A 166 18.71 -13.84 8.85
N HIS A 167 18.60 -12.52 8.97
CA HIS A 167 19.72 -11.68 9.38
C HIS A 167 20.16 -12.05 10.80
N PRO A 168 21.47 -12.32 11.05
CA PRO A 168 21.95 -12.77 12.37
C PRO A 168 21.58 -11.79 13.49
N ASP A 169 21.69 -10.49 13.21
CA ASP A 169 21.41 -9.42 14.16
C ASP A 169 19.99 -8.83 14.09
N ILE A 170 19.00 -9.56 13.55
CA ILE A 170 17.62 -9.04 13.37
C ILE A 170 17.03 -8.46 14.67
N VAL A 171 17.29 -9.11 15.81
CA VAL A 171 16.80 -8.63 17.12
C VAL A 171 17.41 -7.29 17.49
N GLU A 172 18.71 -7.11 17.23
CA GLU A 172 19.41 -5.86 17.51
C GLU A 172 18.93 -4.73 16.59
N ILE A 173 18.74 -5.02 15.30
CA ILE A 173 18.18 -4.08 14.32
C ILE A 173 16.80 -3.57 14.77
N LEU A 174 15.91 -4.47 15.20
CA LEU A 174 14.57 -4.10 15.66
C LEU A 174 14.63 -3.26 16.94
N ARG A 175 15.48 -3.61 17.90
CA ARG A 175 15.71 -2.81 19.12
C ARG A 175 16.29 -1.44 18.79
N MET A 176 17.21 -1.36 17.85
CA MET A 176 17.79 -0.10 17.37
C MET A 176 16.70 0.81 16.80
N ALA A 177 15.80 0.28 15.95
CA ALA A 177 14.66 1.03 15.44
C ALA A 177 13.76 1.56 16.57
N LYS A 178 13.43 0.72 17.57
CA LYS A 178 12.63 1.16 18.74
C LYS A 178 13.35 2.25 19.55
N ASN A 179 14.64 2.10 19.80
CA ASN A 179 15.45 3.07 20.54
C ASN A 179 15.57 4.41 19.81
N LYS A 180 15.62 4.38 18.47
CA LYS A 180 15.58 5.56 17.61
C LYS A 180 14.18 6.19 17.51
N LYS A 181 13.16 5.64 18.17
CA LYS A 181 11.80 6.22 18.31
C LYS A 181 11.13 6.55 16.97
N PHE A 182 11.19 5.63 16.00
CA PHE A 182 10.26 5.68 14.86
C PHE A 182 8.82 5.59 15.39
N LYS A 183 7.87 6.37 14.83
CA LYS A 183 6.47 6.35 15.31
C LYS A 183 5.88 4.94 15.22
N TYR A 184 6.21 4.23 14.14
CA TYR A 184 5.81 2.84 13.96
C TYR A 184 6.91 2.02 13.26
N VAL A 185 7.14 0.78 13.72
CA VAL A 185 8.10 -0.16 13.12
C VAL A 185 7.35 -1.39 12.61
N MET A 186 7.60 -1.78 11.36
CA MET A 186 6.99 -2.93 10.71
C MET A 186 8.06 -3.93 10.32
N LEU A 187 7.85 -5.20 10.64
CA LEU A 187 8.70 -6.30 10.15
C LEU A 187 8.01 -6.99 8.96
N ASN A 188 8.57 -6.81 7.76
CA ASN A 188 8.07 -7.45 6.54
C ASN A 188 8.66 -8.85 6.42
N THR A 189 7.86 -9.90 6.60
CA THR A 189 8.38 -11.27 6.68
C THR A 189 7.48 -12.29 5.98
N ASN A 190 8.11 -13.34 5.47
CA ASN A 190 7.46 -14.55 4.98
C ASN A 190 6.92 -15.44 6.13
N GLY A 191 7.32 -15.18 7.39
CA GLY A 191 6.79 -15.87 8.57
C GLY A 191 7.29 -17.29 8.81
N LEU A 192 8.24 -17.82 8.02
CA LEU A 192 8.79 -19.17 8.22
C LEU A 192 9.43 -19.34 9.60
N ARG A 193 10.25 -18.38 10.02
CA ARG A 193 10.87 -18.39 11.35
C ARG A 193 9.81 -18.30 12.44
N ILE A 194 8.87 -17.36 12.31
CA ILE A 194 7.80 -17.13 13.29
C ILE A 194 6.94 -18.40 13.50
N ALA A 195 6.67 -19.16 12.44
CA ALA A 195 5.94 -20.42 12.55
C ALA A 195 6.68 -21.51 13.34
N ARG A 196 8.02 -21.51 13.30
CA ARG A 196 8.86 -22.59 13.85
C ARG A 196 9.51 -22.24 15.20
N ASP A 197 9.71 -20.95 15.46
CA ASP A 197 10.46 -20.40 16.60
C ASP A 197 9.50 -19.55 17.45
N LYS A 198 8.74 -20.22 18.33
CA LYS A 198 7.81 -19.56 19.26
C LYS A 198 8.50 -18.53 20.16
N PRO A 199 9.68 -18.79 20.75
CA PRO A 199 10.43 -17.78 21.50
C PRO A 199 10.71 -16.50 20.71
N PHE A 200 10.94 -16.60 19.39
CA PHE A 200 11.08 -15.40 18.56
C PHE A 200 9.79 -14.60 18.48
N ALA A 201 8.61 -15.22 18.35
CA ALA A 201 7.32 -14.53 18.39
C ALA A 201 7.09 -13.83 19.74
N GLU A 202 7.43 -14.48 20.85
CA GLU A 202 7.36 -13.89 22.20
C GLU A 202 8.31 -12.69 22.36
N LEU A 203 9.51 -12.77 21.77
CA LEU A 203 10.44 -11.64 21.74
C LEU A 203 9.87 -10.45 20.96
N LEU A 204 9.18 -10.67 19.85
CA LEU A 204 8.56 -9.58 19.07
C LEU A 204 7.50 -8.82 19.89
N ALA A 205 6.84 -9.47 20.85
CA ALA A 205 5.88 -8.81 21.74
C ALA A 205 6.54 -7.70 22.58
N SER A 206 7.82 -7.86 22.95
CA SER A 206 8.58 -6.84 23.70
C SER A 206 8.82 -5.54 22.92
N LEU A 207 8.58 -5.53 21.61
CA LEU A 207 8.71 -4.35 20.75
C LEU A 207 7.41 -3.54 20.67
N THR A 208 6.32 -4.05 21.22
CA THR A 208 5.02 -3.38 21.28
C THR A 208 4.94 -2.45 22.51
N PRO A 209 4.17 -1.33 22.46
CA PRO A 209 3.38 -0.83 21.33
C PRO A 209 4.25 -0.17 20.25
N GLY A 210 3.65 0.15 19.10
CA GLY A 210 4.36 0.81 18.00
C GLY A 210 5.22 -0.15 17.16
N PHE A 211 4.83 -1.43 17.13
CA PHE A 211 5.43 -2.48 16.31
C PHE A 211 4.33 -3.40 15.77
N GLU A 212 4.45 -3.83 14.52
CA GLU A 212 3.62 -4.89 13.95
C GLU A 212 4.40 -5.80 13.00
N VAL A 213 3.87 -7.00 12.80
CA VAL A 213 4.34 -7.92 11.77
C VAL A 213 3.52 -7.72 10.51
N TYR A 214 4.20 -7.36 9.43
CA TYR A 214 3.67 -7.21 8.09
C TYR A 214 3.85 -8.55 7.35
N LEU A 215 2.88 -9.45 7.55
CA LEU A 215 3.00 -10.88 7.25
C LEU A 215 2.54 -11.20 5.83
N GLN A 216 3.42 -11.79 5.03
CA GLN A 216 3.06 -12.35 3.72
C GLN A 216 1.95 -13.42 3.88
N PHE A 217 0.77 -13.15 3.30
CA PHE A 217 -0.42 -14.00 3.36
C PHE A 217 -1.24 -13.86 2.06
N ASP A 218 -0.98 -14.70 1.04
CA ASP A 218 -1.57 -14.51 -0.28
C ASP A 218 -2.95 -15.16 -0.48
N GLY A 219 -3.40 -16.01 0.44
CA GLY A 219 -4.65 -16.75 0.26
C GLY A 219 -4.84 -17.86 1.28
N VAL A 220 -5.89 -18.65 1.09
CA VAL A 220 -6.30 -19.70 2.05
C VAL A 220 -6.09 -21.11 1.51
N THR A 221 -5.22 -21.26 0.50
CA THR A 221 -4.93 -22.56 -0.14
C THR A 221 -3.48 -22.67 -0.56
N ASP A 222 -2.91 -23.87 -0.45
CA ASP A 222 -1.55 -24.16 -0.93
C ASP A 222 -1.34 -23.94 -2.42
N ARG A 223 -2.41 -24.03 -3.24
CA ARG A 223 -2.32 -23.74 -4.67
C ARG A 223 -1.82 -22.32 -4.92
N THR A 224 -2.31 -21.37 -4.15
CA THR A 224 -1.89 -19.96 -4.20
C THR A 224 -0.42 -19.82 -3.86
N TYR A 225 0.01 -20.36 -2.72
CA TYR A 225 1.40 -20.27 -2.28
C TYR A 225 2.37 -20.98 -3.20
N LYS A 226 2.02 -22.14 -3.75
CA LYS A 226 2.86 -22.81 -4.75
C LYS A 226 3.09 -21.94 -5.98
N LYS A 227 2.05 -21.27 -6.47
CA LYS A 227 2.14 -20.39 -7.65
C LYS A 227 2.93 -19.10 -7.39
N LEU A 228 2.72 -18.45 -6.24
CA LEU A 228 3.31 -17.14 -5.96
C LEU A 228 4.64 -17.23 -5.20
N ARG A 229 4.79 -18.21 -4.31
CA ARG A 229 5.93 -18.34 -3.38
C ARG A 229 6.77 -19.59 -3.62
N GLY A 230 6.35 -20.49 -4.51
CA GLY A 230 7.09 -21.68 -4.89
C GLY A 230 7.04 -22.83 -3.86
N ALA A 231 6.23 -22.69 -2.80
CA ALA A 231 6.15 -23.65 -1.71
C ALA A 231 4.72 -23.83 -1.20
N LYS A 232 4.46 -24.95 -0.51
CA LYS A 232 3.26 -25.13 0.33
C LYS A 232 3.49 -24.35 1.62
N LEU A 233 2.64 -23.38 1.92
CA LEU A 233 2.83 -22.46 3.05
C LEU A 233 1.57 -22.26 3.87
N TRP A 234 0.43 -22.86 3.51
CA TRP A 234 -0.82 -22.61 4.22
C TRP A 234 -0.71 -22.92 5.73
N ASP A 235 -0.31 -24.14 6.08
CA ASP A 235 -0.15 -24.54 7.48
C ASP A 235 0.92 -23.71 8.20
N THR A 236 1.97 -23.30 7.48
CA THR A 236 3.00 -22.39 8.02
C THR A 236 2.38 -21.04 8.38
N LYS A 237 1.49 -20.49 7.55
CA LYS A 237 0.83 -19.21 7.86
C LYS A 237 -0.07 -19.33 9.07
N LEU A 238 -0.83 -20.43 9.18
CA LEU A 238 -1.65 -20.69 10.36
C LEU A 238 -0.81 -20.73 11.64
N HIS A 239 0.28 -21.49 11.65
CA HIS A 239 1.17 -21.54 12.82
C HIS A 239 1.85 -20.20 13.13
N ALA A 240 2.27 -19.44 12.11
CA ALA A 240 2.85 -18.12 12.33
C ALA A 240 1.83 -17.16 13.00
N ILE A 241 0.60 -17.16 12.50
CA ILE A 241 -0.48 -16.31 13.03
C ILE A 241 -0.88 -16.75 14.44
N GLU A 242 -0.94 -18.05 14.70
CA GLU A 242 -1.20 -18.59 16.03
C GLU A 242 -0.10 -18.17 17.03
N ASN A 243 1.18 -18.31 16.66
CA ASN A 243 2.30 -17.92 17.52
C ASN A 243 2.28 -16.40 17.82
N LEU A 244 2.03 -15.57 16.80
CA LEU A 244 1.91 -14.12 16.97
C LEU A 244 0.69 -13.74 17.80
N GLY A 245 -0.46 -14.38 17.58
CA GLY A 245 -1.69 -14.16 18.34
C GLY A 245 -1.52 -14.53 19.81
N ASN A 246 -0.92 -15.68 20.10
CA ASN A 246 -0.60 -16.11 21.47
C ASN A 246 0.35 -15.14 22.18
N ALA A 247 1.31 -14.57 21.45
CA ALA A 247 2.23 -13.54 21.97
C ALA A 247 1.60 -12.12 21.99
N ARG A 248 0.38 -11.95 21.48
CA ARG A 248 -0.32 -10.66 21.30
C ARG A 248 0.47 -9.65 20.45
N VAL A 249 1.16 -10.14 19.42
CA VAL A 249 1.85 -9.30 18.45
C VAL A 249 0.87 -8.87 17.34
N PRO A 250 0.74 -7.57 17.06
CA PRO A 250 -0.11 -7.06 15.98
C PRO A 250 0.28 -7.59 14.59
N ILE A 251 -0.71 -7.93 13.78
CA ILE A 251 -0.50 -8.48 12.43
C ILE A 251 -1.26 -7.64 11.40
N THR A 252 -0.57 -7.24 10.33
CA THR A 252 -1.21 -6.87 9.05
C THR A 252 -0.94 -8.00 8.06
N LEU A 253 -2.00 -8.58 7.48
CA LEU A 253 -1.88 -9.58 6.42
C LEU A 253 -1.57 -8.89 5.09
N VAL A 254 -0.67 -9.45 4.30
CA VAL A 254 -0.18 -8.82 3.06
C VAL A 254 -0.33 -9.79 1.91
N ALA A 255 -1.24 -9.50 1.00
CA ALA A 255 -1.62 -10.40 -0.07
C ALA A 255 -1.22 -9.82 -1.43
N THR A 256 -0.30 -10.48 -2.14
CA THR A 256 -0.05 -10.17 -3.55
C THR A 256 -1.16 -10.80 -4.39
N ILE A 257 -1.98 -9.98 -5.05
CA ILE A 257 -3.15 -10.43 -5.83
C ILE A 257 -2.79 -10.57 -7.30
N THR A 258 -3.03 -11.77 -7.83
CA THR A 258 -2.82 -12.13 -9.23
C THR A 258 -4.09 -12.77 -9.80
N ARG A 259 -4.52 -12.26 -10.96
CA ARG A 259 -5.66 -12.79 -11.73
C ARG A 259 -5.52 -14.29 -12.00
N GLY A 260 -6.59 -15.05 -11.79
CA GLY A 260 -6.63 -16.50 -12.02
C GLY A 260 -5.78 -17.32 -11.04
N VAL A 261 -5.23 -16.69 -10.00
CA VAL A 261 -4.44 -17.36 -8.96
C VAL A 261 -5.16 -17.28 -7.62
N ASN A 262 -5.38 -16.07 -7.12
CA ASN A 262 -5.96 -15.80 -5.80
C ASN A 262 -6.89 -14.60 -5.77
N ASP A 263 -7.15 -13.95 -6.90
CA ASP A 263 -8.17 -12.91 -7.03
C ASP A 263 -9.56 -13.38 -6.60
N GLY A 264 -9.87 -14.68 -6.75
CA GLY A 264 -11.09 -15.30 -6.22
C GLY A 264 -11.11 -15.59 -4.71
N GLN A 265 -10.04 -15.28 -3.97
CA GLN A 265 -9.91 -15.53 -2.52
C GLN A 265 -9.83 -14.22 -1.69
N ILE A 266 -10.00 -13.05 -2.31
CA ILE A 266 -9.91 -11.75 -1.65
C ILE A 266 -10.88 -11.67 -0.46
N GLY A 267 -12.13 -12.09 -0.65
CA GLY A 267 -13.12 -12.10 0.43
C GLY A 267 -12.79 -13.08 1.55
N ASP A 268 -12.18 -14.22 1.22
CA ASP A 268 -11.76 -15.22 2.21
C ASP A 268 -10.61 -14.70 3.06
N ILE A 269 -9.67 -13.97 2.48
CA ILE A 269 -8.58 -13.30 3.21
C ILE A 269 -9.14 -12.24 4.17
N VAL A 270 -10.10 -11.41 3.71
CA VAL A 270 -10.77 -10.44 4.58
C VAL A 270 -11.47 -11.14 5.75
N LYS A 271 -12.30 -12.16 5.47
CA LYS A 271 -13.01 -12.91 6.51
C LYS A 271 -12.06 -13.61 7.49
N PHE A 272 -10.95 -14.14 6.99
CA PHE A 272 -9.91 -14.73 7.83
C PHE A 272 -9.34 -13.69 8.80
N GLY A 273 -8.99 -12.50 8.32
CA GLY A 273 -8.49 -11.42 9.17
C GLY A 273 -9.51 -10.97 10.21
N LEU A 274 -10.78 -10.84 9.85
CA LEU A 274 -11.85 -10.43 10.77
C LEU A 274 -12.16 -11.46 11.86
N ALA A 275 -11.80 -12.73 11.65
CA ALA A 275 -12.08 -13.82 12.57
C ALA A 275 -11.12 -13.88 13.78
N THR A 276 -10.16 -12.94 13.88
CA THR A 276 -9.14 -12.92 14.94
C THR A 276 -8.92 -11.48 15.43
N ASP A 277 -8.80 -11.31 16.75
CA ASP A 277 -8.60 -9.99 17.36
C ASP A 277 -7.15 -9.47 17.25
N TYR A 278 -6.22 -10.26 16.70
CA TYR A 278 -4.80 -9.89 16.57
C TYR A 278 -4.39 -9.50 15.15
N VAL A 279 -5.24 -9.78 14.16
CA VAL A 279 -5.08 -9.24 12.80
C VAL A 279 -5.81 -7.90 12.73
N ARG A 280 -5.04 -6.84 12.57
CA ARG A 280 -5.56 -5.46 12.52
C ARG A 280 -5.96 -5.01 11.13
N GLY A 281 -5.66 -5.82 10.12
CA GLY A 281 -6.03 -5.50 8.76
C GLY A 281 -5.38 -6.34 7.69
N VAL A 282 -5.73 -6.02 6.45
CA VAL A 282 -5.19 -6.63 5.24
C VAL A 282 -4.70 -5.52 4.32
N ASN A 283 -3.47 -5.64 3.81
CA ASN A 283 -3.02 -4.89 2.66
C ASN A 283 -3.00 -5.79 1.42
N PHE A 284 -3.81 -5.44 0.43
CA PHE A 284 -3.81 -6.05 -0.88
C PHE A 284 -2.85 -5.31 -1.80
N GLN A 285 -2.01 -6.06 -2.50
CA GLN A 285 -1.06 -5.51 -3.47
C GLN A 285 -1.33 -6.18 -4.81
N PRO A 286 -1.94 -5.50 -5.80
CA PRO A 286 -1.94 -6.01 -7.16
C PRO A 286 -0.52 -6.36 -7.59
N ILE A 287 -0.36 -7.46 -8.32
CA ILE A 287 0.97 -7.86 -8.79
C ILE A 287 1.62 -6.73 -9.62
N ALA A 288 2.89 -6.48 -9.32
CA ALA A 288 3.74 -5.56 -10.04
C ALA A 288 4.88 -6.32 -10.72
N PHE A 289 5.16 -5.98 -11.97
CA PHE A 289 6.04 -6.77 -12.83
C PHE A 289 7.50 -6.33 -12.70
N PHE A 290 8.11 -6.73 -11.58
CA PHE A 290 9.54 -6.55 -11.27
C PHE A 290 10.26 -7.90 -11.11
N GLY A 291 11.60 -7.87 -11.09
CA GLY A 291 12.43 -9.03 -10.73
C GLY A 291 12.09 -10.30 -11.52
N ARG A 292 11.81 -11.40 -10.80
CA ARG A 292 11.49 -12.72 -11.39
C ARG A 292 10.10 -12.84 -11.99
N THR A 293 9.25 -11.84 -11.80
CA THR A 293 7.83 -11.93 -12.18
C THR A 293 7.69 -12.12 -13.69
N ASN A 294 7.30 -13.34 -14.10
CA ASN A 294 7.25 -13.72 -15.51
C ASN A 294 5.99 -13.21 -16.24
N ILE A 295 6.15 -12.97 -17.55
CA ILE A 295 5.28 -12.22 -18.46
C ILE A 295 4.29 -13.16 -19.17
N ALA A 296 3.49 -13.93 -18.43
CA ALA A 296 2.52 -14.81 -19.10
C ALA A 296 1.23 -14.07 -19.49
N ASP A 297 0.73 -13.15 -18.66
CA ASP A 297 -0.53 -12.46 -18.93
C ASP A 297 -0.65 -11.10 -18.22
N VAL A 298 0.19 -10.14 -18.64
CA VAL A 298 0.12 -8.75 -18.14
C VAL A 298 -1.19 -8.06 -18.50
N LYS A 299 -1.79 -8.45 -19.63
CA LYS A 299 -3.02 -7.85 -20.15
C LYS A 299 -4.22 -8.09 -19.24
N ASN A 300 -4.24 -9.20 -18.51
CA ASN A 300 -5.24 -9.50 -17.50
C ASN A 300 -4.78 -9.18 -16.06
N ARG A 301 -3.87 -8.22 -15.87
CA ARG A 301 -3.46 -7.80 -14.52
C ARG A 301 -4.66 -7.36 -13.67
N THR A 302 -4.57 -7.62 -12.38
CA THR A 302 -5.49 -7.01 -11.41
C THR A 302 -5.07 -5.56 -11.17
N THR A 303 -6.04 -4.68 -10.97
CA THR A 303 -5.83 -3.26 -10.65
C THR A 303 -6.36 -2.94 -9.25
N LEU A 304 -6.05 -1.75 -8.74
CA LEU A 304 -6.58 -1.28 -7.46
C LEU A 304 -8.11 -1.28 -7.49
N SER A 305 -8.71 -0.71 -8.54
CA SER A 305 -10.17 -0.68 -8.69
C SER A 305 -10.78 -2.08 -8.85
N GLY A 306 -10.08 -3.00 -9.51
CA GLY A 306 -10.50 -4.41 -9.60
C GLY A 306 -10.57 -5.08 -8.24
N ILE A 307 -9.57 -4.87 -7.37
CA ILE A 307 -9.59 -5.40 -6.00
C ILE A 307 -10.74 -4.81 -5.19
N ARG A 308 -11.03 -3.51 -5.30
CA ARG A 308 -12.19 -2.89 -4.63
C ARG A 308 -13.50 -3.60 -4.99
N ARG A 309 -13.72 -3.87 -6.28
CA ARG A 309 -14.89 -4.59 -6.79
C ARG A 309 -14.95 -6.03 -6.27
N GLU A 310 -13.81 -6.72 -6.22
CA GLU A 310 -13.76 -8.09 -5.70
C GLU A 310 -13.97 -8.17 -4.18
N ILE A 311 -13.50 -7.17 -3.41
CA ILE A 311 -13.81 -7.08 -1.97
C ILE A 311 -15.33 -7.01 -1.78
N GLU A 312 -16.02 -6.12 -2.48
CA GLU A 312 -17.48 -6.01 -2.41
C GLU A 312 -18.17 -7.32 -2.76
N ARG A 313 -17.84 -7.88 -3.93
CA ARG A 313 -18.46 -9.10 -4.44
C ARG A 313 -18.25 -10.30 -3.51
N GLN A 314 -17.05 -10.48 -2.97
CA GLN A 314 -16.67 -11.69 -2.23
C GLN A 314 -16.93 -11.61 -0.73
N THR A 315 -17.02 -10.39 -0.17
CA THR A 315 -17.47 -10.18 1.21
C THR A 315 -18.98 -10.14 1.34
N GLY A 316 -19.73 -10.20 0.23
CA GLY A 316 -21.20 -10.16 0.24
C GLY A 316 -21.75 -8.81 0.69
N GLY A 317 -21.03 -7.72 0.39
CA GLY A 317 -21.40 -6.36 0.78
C GLY A 317 -21.05 -5.96 2.22
N LEU A 318 -20.32 -6.81 2.98
CA LEU A 318 -19.79 -6.40 4.29
C LEU A 318 -18.93 -5.14 4.15
N PHE A 319 -18.08 -5.11 3.13
CA PHE A 319 -17.41 -3.91 2.63
C PHE A 319 -17.92 -3.62 1.23
N LEU A 320 -18.39 -2.41 0.96
CA LEU A 320 -18.71 -1.92 -0.37
C LEU A 320 -17.45 -1.33 -0.99
N ARG A 321 -17.37 -1.27 -2.32
CA ARG A 321 -16.22 -0.65 -2.99
C ARG A 321 -16.13 0.85 -2.65
N GLU A 322 -17.28 1.50 -2.45
CA GLU A 322 -17.39 2.90 -2.02
C GLU A 322 -16.90 3.11 -0.58
N ASP A 323 -16.82 2.05 0.23
CA ASP A 323 -16.22 2.14 1.55
C ASP A 323 -14.69 2.28 1.50
N ILE A 324 -14.08 1.89 0.38
CA ILE A 324 -12.64 1.87 0.16
C ILE A 324 -12.30 3.10 -0.68
N ILE A 325 -11.92 4.17 0.01
CA ILE A 325 -11.69 5.48 -0.60
C ILE A 325 -10.20 5.68 -0.94
N PRO A 326 -9.85 6.58 -1.86
CA PRO A 326 -8.46 6.93 -2.10
C PRO A 326 -7.81 7.50 -0.83
N LEU A 327 -6.54 7.18 -0.61
CA LEU A 327 -5.76 7.84 0.43
C LEU A 327 -5.40 9.25 -0.07
N PRO A 328 -5.78 10.34 0.63
CA PRO A 328 -5.63 11.70 0.10
C PRO A 328 -4.20 12.10 -0.32
N CYS A 329 -3.18 11.51 0.31
CA CYS A 329 -1.78 11.82 0.01
C CYS A 329 -1.23 11.10 -1.25
N ASP A 330 -1.87 10.00 -1.66
CA ASP A 330 -1.54 9.19 -2.84
C ASP A 330 -2.82 8.57 -3.42
N ILE A 331 -3.67 9.44 -3.98
CA ILE A 331 -4.98 9.05 -4.51
C ILE A 331 -4.88 8.07 -5.69
N ASP A 332 -3.74 8.05 -6.38
CA ASP A 332 -3.57 7.31 -7.62
C ASP A 332 -3.22 5.84 -7.36
N ARG A 333 -2.53 5.55 -6.24
CA ARG A 333 -1.95 4.22 -5.98
C ARG A 333 -2.35 3.60 -4.65
N VAL A 334 -2.97 4.35 -3.74
CA VAL A 334 -3.41 3.83 -2.45
C VAL A 334 -4.90 4.07 -2.22
N ALA A 335 -5.61 3.01 -1.83
CA ALA A 335 -6.97 3.11 -1.33
C ALA A 335 -7.08 2.43 0.03
N VAL A 336 -7.93 2.95 0.90
CA VAL A 336 -8.04 2.51 2.29
C VAL A 336 -9.46 2.59 2.80
N THR A 337 -9.79 1.69 3.71
CA THR A 337 -10.93 1.81 4.60
C THR A 337 -10.55 1.37 6.00
N TYR A 338 -11.27 1.91 6.98
CA TYR A 338 -11.18 1.53 8.37
C TYR A 338 -12.57 1.10 8.80
N ALA A 339 -12.67 -0.04 9.47
CA ALA A 339 -13.88 -0.50 10.11
C ALA A 339 -13.68 -0.57 11.62
N VAL A 340 -14.74 -0.29 12.36
CA VAL A 340 -14.79 -0.45 13.82
C VAL A 340 -15.75 -1.58 14.15
N LYS A 341 -15.38 -2.43 15.10
CA LYS A 341 -16.22 -3.51 15.61
C LYS A 341 -17.29 -2.93 16.54
N ARG A 342 -18.56 -3.20 16.24
CA ARG A 342 -19.74 -2.83 17.03
C ARG A 342 -20.69 -4.02 17.05
N ASP A 343 -21.09 -4.44 18.25
CA ASP A 343 -22.00 -5.59 18.43
C ASP A 343 -21.52 -6.83 17.65
N ASP A 344 -20.20 -7.11 17.73
CA ASP A 344 -19.47 -8.16 17.00
C ASP A 344 -19.46 -8.06 15.46
N VAL A 345 -19.94 -6.96 14.90
CA VAL A 345 -19.93 -6.69 13.45
C VAL A 345 -19.00 -5.51 13.14
N PHE A 346 -18.13 -5.69 12.14
CA PHE A 346 -17.29 -4.59 11.65
C PHE A 346 -18.09 -3.66 10.72
N VAL A 347 -18.08 -2.37 11.03
CA VAL A 347 -18.76 -1.32 10.27
C VAL A 347 -17.72 -0.34 9.71
N PRO A 348 -17.65 -0.15 8.38
CA PRO A 348 -16.76 0.84 7.77
C PRO A 348 -17.09 2.26 8.23
N VAL A 349 -16.07 2.99 8.68
CA VAL A 349 -16.16 4.34 9.24
C VAL A 349 -16.70 5.33 8.22
N VAL A 350 -16.35 5.16 6.94
CA VAL A 350 -16.72 6.10 5.87
C VAL A 350 -18.22 6.08 5.51
N ARG A 351 -18.97 5.06 5.96
CA ARG A 351 -20.44 5.04 5.83
C ARG A 351 -21.11 6.06 6.74
N LYS A 352 -20.41 6.48 7.79
CA LYS A 352 -20.90 7.40 8.81
C LYS A 352 -20.23 8.76 8.71
N ILE A 353 -18.96 8.81 8.32
CA ILE A 353 -18.20 10.05 8.16
C ILE A 353 -17.88 10.29 6.69
N ARG A 354 -18.36 11.40 6.14
CA ARG A 354 -18.00 11.83 4.77
C ARG A 354 -16.64 12.52 4.77
N LEU A 355 -15.58 11.74 4.59
CA LEU A 355 -14.19 12.21 4.67
C LEU A 355 -13.81 13.31 3.65
N GLU A 356 -14.52 13.44 2.52
CA GLU A 356 -14.32 14.54 1.56
C GLU A 356 -14.44 15.92 2.22
N GLY A 357 -15.29 16.06 3.25
CA GLY A 357 -15.46 17.31 4.00
C GLY A 357 -14.36 17.59 5.03
N TYR A 358 -13.47 16.62 5.28
CA TYR A 358 -12.50 16.65 6.38
C TYR A 358 -11.06 16.38 5.92
N LEU A 359 -10.77 16.48 4.62
CA LEU A 359 -9.45 16.18 4.05
C LEU A 359 -8.31 16.97 4.69
N GLU A 360 -8.56 18.21 5.13
CA GLU A 360 -7.57 19.05 5.84
C GLU A 360 -7.16 18.49 7.21
N LEU A 361 -8.00 17.63 7.80
CA LEU A 361 -7.77 17.03 9.11
C LEU A 361 -7.09 15.66 9.01
N ILE A 362 -6.99 15.10 7.80
CA ILE A 362 -6.30 13.84 7.54
C ILE A 362 -4.84 14.16 7.30
N ASP A 363 -3.93 13.64 8.13
CA ASP A 363 -2.50 13.79 7.91
C ASP A 363 -2.06 13.05 6.63
N ASN A 364 -0.99 13.50 5.97
CA ASN A 364 -0.41 12.76 4.84
C ASN A 364 0.29 11.49 5.38
N THR A 365 -0.45 10.43 5.67
CA THR A 365 0.09 9.23 6.32
C THR A 365 -0.66 7.96 5.93
N MET A 366 0.02 6.81 5.91
CA MET A 366 -0.61 5.49 5.82
C MET A 366 -1.02 4.91 7.20
N ASP A 367 -0.53 5.48 8.31
CA ASP A 367 -0.93 5.17 9.70
C ASP A 367 -2.02 6.14 10.17
N PHE A 368 -3.07 6.32 9.36
CA PHE A 368 -4.21 7.14 9.76
C PHE A 368 -5.05 6.41 10.82
N ARG A 369 -5.42 7.12 11.89
CA ARG A 369 -6.33 6.61 12.94
C ARG A 369 -7.52 7.55 13.09
N ALA A 370 -8.70 7.00 13.39
CA ALA A 370 -9.90 7.82 13.65
C ALA A 370 -9.70 8.83 14.78
N GLU A 371 -8.88 8.50 15.79
CA GLU A 371 -8.52 9.43 16.87
C GLU A 371 -7.66 10.61 16.39
N ASP A 372 -6.85 10.43 15.34
CA ASP A 372 -6.11 11.54 14.72
C ASP A 372 -7.09 12.54 14.11
N LEU A 373 -8.18 12.07 13.49
CA LEU A 373 -9.23 12.93 12.95
C LEU A 373 -9.93 13.75 14.04
N VAL A 374 -10.29 13.12 15.17
CA VAL A 374 -10.87 13.83 16.35
C VAL A 374 -9.89 14.86 16.89
N ARG A 375 -8.63 14.46 17.12
CA ARG A 375 -7.60 15.34 17.67
C ARG A 375 -7.35 16.54 16.76
N ASN A 376 -7.22 16.30 15.46
CA ASN A 376 -6.98 17.34 14.47
C ASN A 376 -8.21 18.26 14.35
N ALA A 377 -9.43 17.73 14.43
CA ALA A 377 -10.65 18.54 14.48
C ALA A 377 -10.70 19.46 15.70
N LEU A 378 -10.38 18.95 16.89
CA LEU A 378 -10.30 19.73 18.13
C LEU A 378 -9.21 20.80 18.06
N ALA A 379 -8.03 20.48 17.52
CA ALA A 379 -6.95 21.43 17.32
C ALA A 379 -7.32 22.53 16.29
N ALA A 380 -8.01 22.16 15.20
CA ALA A 380 -8.47 23.07 14.17
C ALA A 380 -9.59 24.00 14.66
N SER A 381 -10.50 23.53 15.51
CA SER A 381 -11.55 24.37 16.09
C SER A 381 -10.99 25.45 17.02
N ILE A 382 -9.89 25.17 17.71
CA ILE A 382 -9.18 26.14 18.56
C ILE A 382 -8.41 27.18 17.74
N THR A 383 -7.87 26.79 16.57
CA THR A 383 -6.92 27.62 15.81
C THR A 383 -7.52 28.32 14.58
N LYS A 384 -8.58 27.79 13.97
CA LYS A 384 -9.17 28.28 12.71
C LYS A 384 -10.62 28.79 12.83
N GLY A 385 -11.23 28.80 14.02
CA GLY A 385 -12.59 29.32 14.22
C GLY A 385 -13.71 28.53 13.52
N MET A 386 -13.44 27.31 13.03
CA MET A 386 -14.42 26.40 12.44
C MET A 386 -15.22 25.70 13.55
N VAL A 387 -16.20 26.39 14.12
CA VAL A 387 -17.00 25.84 15.22
C VAL A 387 -18.08 24.87 14.73
N CYS A 388 -18.68 25.09 13.54
CA CYS A 388 -19.90 24.38 13.10
C CYS A 388 -19.65 22.93 12.62
N ASP A 389 -18.62 22.68 11.80
CA ASP A 389 -18.37 21.33 11.27
C ASP A 389 -17.69 20.39 12.28
N CYS A 390 -17.06 20.95 13.33
CA CYS A 390 -16.44 20.17 14.40
C CYS A 390 -17.47 19.50 15.33
N PHE A 391 -18.64 20.12 15.55
CA PHE A 391 -19.73 19.48 16.31
C PHE A 391 -20.33 18.31 15.52
N LYS A 392 -20.56 18.48 14.21
CA LYS A 392 -21.05 17.40 13.34
C LYS A 392 -20.08 16.20 13.31
N LEU A 393 -18.79 16.46 13.13
CA LEU A 393 -17.79 15.40 13.14
C LEU A 393 -17.72 14.67 14.49
N ARG A 394 -17.84 15.43 15.60
CA ARG A 394 -17.91 14.83 16.94
C ARG A 394 -19.15 13.95 17.09
N ASP A 395 -20.30 14.39 16.62
CA ASP A 395 -21.54 13.61 16.68
C ASP A 395 -21.44 12.36 15.79
N GLU A 396 -20.97 12.48 14.55
CA GLU A 396 -20.72 11.37 13.63
C GLU A 396 -19.73 10.34 14.21
N ILE A 397 -18.66 10.79 14.86
CA ILE A 397 -17.69 9.91 15.53
C ILE A 397 -18.30 9.25 16.77
N SER A 398 -19.13 9.97 17.51
CA SER A 398 -19.83 9.43 18.69
C SER A 398 -20.87 8.37 18.32
N GLU A 399 -21.36 8.35 17.08
CA GLU A 399 -22.24 7.26 16.59
C GLU A 399 -21.49 5.95 16.30
N ILE A 400 -20.17 6.01 16.07
CA ILE A 400 -19.34 4.87 15.66
C ILE A 400 -18.59 4.28 16.86
N LEU A 401 -18.18 5.14 17.78
CA LEU A 401 -17.38 4.76 18.94
C LEU A 401 -18.27 4.41 20.15
N PRO A 402 -17.80 3.54 21.06
CA PRO A 402 -18.56 3.16 22.25
C PRO A 402 -18.83 4.37 23.16
N GLU A 403 -19.91 4.27 23.94
CA GLU A 403 -20.29 5.31 24.90
C GLU A 403 -19.14 5.57 25.88
N GLY A 404 -18.84 6.85 26.10
CA GLY A 404 -17.73 7.26 26.98
C GLY A 404 -16.33 7.16 26.35
N TYR A 405 -16.17 6.73 25.08
CA TYR A 405 -14.85 6.65 24.42
C TYR A 405 -14.02 7.94 24.54
N LEU A 406 -14.67 9.11 24.35
CA LEU A 406 -14.01 10.42 24.46
C LEU A 406 -13.55 10.75 25.89
N THR A 407 -14.11 10.10 26.90
CA THR A 407 -13.76 10.27 28.32
C THR A 407 -12.74 9.25 28.82
N TRP A 408 -12.43 8.22 28.03
CA TRP A 408 -11.43 7.20 28.39
C TRP A 408 -10.01 7.80 28.52
N SER A 409 -9.12 7.10 29.20
CA SER A 409 -7.69 7.42 29.16
C SER A 409 -7.11 7.14 27.77
N SER A 410 -5.99 7.78 27.41
CA SER A 410 -5.29 7.50 26.15
C SER A 410 -4.89 6.03 26.01
N LYS A 411 -4.62 5.33 27.13
CA LYS A 411 -4.31 3.89 27.14
C LYS A 411 -5.54 3.06 26.76
N GLN A 412 -6.69 3.34 27.36
CA GLN A 412 -7.95 2.64 27.06
C GLN A 412 -8.39 2.87 25.61
N ARG A 413 -8.25 4.10 25.09
CA ARG A 413 -8.51 4.38 23.67
C ARG A 413 -7.59 3.62 22.75
N ALA A 414 -6.28 3.62 23.03
CA ALA A 414 -5.30 2.87 22.24
C ALA A 414 -5.60 1.37 22.24
N GLU A 415 -5.92 0.79 23.40
CA GLU A 415 -6.28 -0.63 23.54
C GLU A 415 -7.56 -0.99 22.77
N PHE A 416 -8.58 -0.14 22.83
CA PHE A 416 -9.79 -0.32 22.04
C PHE A 416 -9.51 -0.27 20.54
N ILE A 417 -8.79 0.75 20.07
CA ILE A 417 -8.45 0.87 18.65
C ILE A 417 -7.65 -0.34 18.19
N ASP A 418 -6.70 -0.78 19.01
CA ASP A 418 -5.82 -1.91 18.70
C ASP A 418 -6.54 -3.26 18.56
N THR A 419 -7.73 -3.43 19.17
CA THR A 419 -8.49 -4.68 19.22
C THR A 419 -9.84 -4.64 18.50
N ASN A 420 -10.37 -3.44 18.25
CA ASN A 420 -11.71 -3.24 17.67
C ASN A 420 -11.68 -2.48 16.35
N THR A 421 -10.51 -2.32 15.72
CA THR A 421 -10.42 -1.73 14.38
C THR A 421 -9.81 -2.71 13.38
N PHE A 422 -10.29 -2.61 12.15
CA PHE A 422 -9.79 -3.40 11.04
C PHE A 422 -9.58 -2.50 9.83
N ARG A 423 -8.38 -2.51 9.28
CA ARG A 423 -8.02 -1.73 8.08
C ARG A 423 -7.97 -2.63 6.86
N ILE A 424 -8.59 -2.20 5.76
CA ILE A 424 -8.28 -2.77 4.44
C ILE A 424 -7.58 -1.70 3.64
N THR A 425 -6.37 -2.00 3.17
CA THR A 425 -5.61 -1.14 2.28
C THR A 425 -5.38 -1.87 0.96
N ILE A 426 -5.34 -1.11 -0.13
CA ILE A 426 -4.90 -1.58 -1.43
C ILE A 426 -3.75 -0.68 -1.87
N SER A 427 -2.55 -1.24 -2.00
CA SER A 427 -1.35 -0.52 -2.45
C SER A 427 -0.92 -1.03 -3.82
N SER A 428 -1.10 -0.22 -4.86
CA SER A 428 -0.72 -0.56 -6.24
C SER A 428 0.62 0.05 -6.60
N PHE A 429 1.66 -0.78 -6.71
CA PHE A 429 2.95 -0.31 -7.21
C PHE A 429 2.94 -0.06 -8.71
N ILE A 430 3.93 0.71 -9.18
CA ILE A 430 4.07 1.21 -10.54
C ILE A 430 5.17 0.42 -11.26
N ASP A 431 4.82 -0.27 -12.34
CA ASP A 431 5.76 -0.97 -13.20
C ASP A 431 5.70 -0.41 -14.62
N ARG A 432 6.54 -0.94 -15.52
CA ARG A 432 6.62 -0.50 -16.91
C ARG A 432 5.27 -0.51 -17.65
N TYR A 433 4.30 -1.30 -17.21
CA TYR A 433 3.01 -1.44 -17.89
C TYR A 433 2.00 -0.39 -17.45
N ASN A 434 1.93 -0.08 -16.15
CA ASN A 434 1.03 0.94 -15.61
C ASN A 434 1.73 2.28 -15.27
N PHE A 435 2.98 2.47 -15.71
CA PHE A 435 3.74 3.68 -15.41
C PHE A 435 3.03 4.94 -15.87
N ASP A 436 2.84 5.84 -14.92
CA ASP A 436 2.35 7.19 -15.10
C ASP A 436 3.24 8.12 -14.26
N ALA A 437 3.81 9.13 -14.90
CA ALA A 437 4.76 10.04 -14.26
C ALA A 437 4.13 10.85 -13.13
N LYS A 438 2.82 11.18 -13.21
CA LYS A 438 2.11 11.90 -12.14
C LYS A 438 2.11 11.09 -10.85
N SER A 439 1.63 9.85 -10.90
CA SER A 439 1.59 8.97 -9.74
C SER A 439 2.99 8.60 -9.23
N MET A 440 3.99 8.45 -10.09
CA MET A 440 5.37 8.20 -9.67
C MET A 440 5.95 9.32 -8.79
N ARG A 441 5.58 10.58 -9.06
CA ARG A 441 6.02 11.73 -8.26
C ARG A 441 5.34 11.81 -6.89
N LYS A 442 4.24 11.08 -6.69
CA LYS A 442 3.44 11.07 -5.44
C LYS A 442 3.55 9.77 -4.64
N GLU A 443 4.15 8.71 -5.19
CA GLU A 443 4.40 7.47 -4.45
C GLU A 443 5.16 7.78 -3.16
N CYS A 444 4.61 7.35 -2.01
CA CYS A 444 5.09 7.73 -0.68
C CYS A 444 5.77 6.58 0.09
N VAL A 445 5.90 5.42 -0.56
CA VAL A 445 6.69 4.28 -0.07
C VAL A 445 8.07 4.38 -0.71
N HIS A 446 9.08 4.68 0.11
CA HIS A 446 10.45 4.88 -0.36
C HIS A 446 11.37 3.79 0.18
N VAL A 447 12.22 3.25 -0.68
CA VAL A 447 13.40 2.48 -0.27
C VAL A 447 14.45 3.47 0.20
N ILE A 448 14.94 3.28 1.43
CA ILE A 448 16.11 3.96 1.94
C ILE A 448 17.31 3.11 1.50
N THR A 449 18.17 3.66 0.67
CA THR A 449 19.28 2.90 0.06
C THR A 449 20.58 3.05 0.87
N PRO A 450 21.54 2.09 0.74
CA PRO A 450 22.83 2.17 1.44
C PRO A 450 23.68 3.40 1.06
N ASP A 451 23.47 3.97 -0.14
CA ASP A 451 24.07 5.25 -0.57
C ASP A 451 23.29 6.48 -0.08
N LEU A 452 22.40 6.29 0.89
CA LEU A 452 21.66 7.34 1.61
C LEU A 452 20.78 8.20 0.68
N LYS A 453 19.90 7.54 -0.07
CA LYS A 453 18.83 8.17 -0.86
C LYS A 453 17.48 7.59 -0.49
N ARG A 454 16.42 8.39 -0.62
CA ARG A 454 15.03 7.91 -0.63
C ARG A 454 14.59 7.74 -2.08
N ILE A 455 14.31 6.52 -2.52
CA ILE A 455 13.87 6.24 -3.88
C ILE A 455 12.47 5.61 -3.82
N PRO A 456 11.47 6.11 -4.60
CA PRO A 456 10.16 5.45 -4.73
C PRO A 456 10.32 3.96 -4.97
N PHE A 457 9.58 3.14 -4.22
CA PHE A 457 9.71 1.68 -4.28
C PHE A 457 9.61 1.19 -5.72
N SER A 458 8.66 1.75 -6.48
CA SER A 458 8.46 1.41 -7.87
C SER A 458 9.63 1.85 -8.77
N ALA A 459 10.12 3.09 -8.62
CA ALA A 459 11.29 3.57 -9.35
C ALA A 459 12.55 2.76 -9.01
N TYR A 460 12.75 2.42 -7.74
CA TYR A 460 13.85 1.60 -7.26
C TYR A 460 13.86 0.26 -7.98
N ASN A 461 12.75 -0.48 -7.93
CA ASN A 461 12.68 -1.82 -8.51
C ASN A 461 12.68 -1.84 -10.05
N MET A 462 12.32 -0.74 -10.71
CA MET A 462 12.27 -0.66 -12.17
C MET A 462 13.57 -0.15 -12.80
N VAL A 463 14.24 0.82 -12.17
CA VAL A 463 15.36 1.58 -12.78
C VAL A 463 16.62 1.58 -11.94
N HIS A 464 16.52 1.68 -10.61
CA HIS A 464 17.68 1.95 -9.74
C HIS A 464 18.22 0.73 -8.99
N ARG A 465 17.51 -0.40 -8.99
CA ARG A 465 18.00 -1.65 -8.38
C ARG A 465 19.13 -2.19 -9.23
N SER A 466 20.33 -2.23 -8.66
CA SER A 466 21.47 -2.93 -9.26
C SER A 466 21.10 -4.39 -9.49
N ARG A 467 21.28 -4.89 -10.72
CA ARG A 467 21.19 -6.33 -10.99
C ARG A 467 22.39 -6.99 -10.31
N GLN A 468 22.10 -7.95 -9.43
CA GLN A 468 23.13 -8.79 -8.79
C GLN A 468 23.73 -9.77 -9.79
#